data_AF-A0A329BIM0-F1
#
_entry.id   AF-A0A329BIM0-F1
#
_cell.length_a   1.000
_cell.length_b   1.000
_cell.length_c   1.000
_cell.angle_alpha   90.00
_cell.angle_beta   90.00
_cell.angle_gamma   90.00
#
_symmetry.space_group_name_H-M   'P 1'
#
loop_
_entity.id
_entity.type
_entity.pdbx_description
1 polymer ?
#
loop_
_entity_poly.entity_id
_entity_poly.type
_entity_poly.pdbx_seq_one_letter_code
_entity_poly.pdbx_strand_id
1 'polypeptide(L)'
;MHVQNARRWAPRGTRAWLVAAAALAVACDVRMLLHPFIGPFLPGTAFCIAASLVEYFFGLAPALAVMLLGLGIADYLFVPPYAAITVFNQADVVLLISYPLVTLLVIVLIERLRRSQFRAELIASVAQSRYEMLLRHDNERMLARRAIDETHRLLRHLSHHHRTFIFIQALERDALQPADDLKQHSVLPRLPNEIAPGPRFADVDPDDIQRLGKALRPGTHRVRLKTGDGASKLTECVCERFTTHAGDFLVLRIGA
;
A
#
# COMPACT_ATOMS: atom_id res chain seq x y z
N MET A 1 -3.22 6.25 -8.45
CA MET A 1 -1.93 6.97 -8.53
C MET A 1 -1.20 6.53 -9.80
N HIS A 2 -0.97 7.41 -10.76
CA HIS A 2 -0.11 7.12 -11.92
C HIS A 2 1.34 7.33 -11.48
N VAL A 3 2.03 6.23 -11.13
CA VAL A 3 3.45 6.28 -10.77
C VAL A 3 4.24 6.57 -12.04
N GLN A 4 4.67 7.83 -12.21
CA GLN A 4 5.58 8.19 -13.28
C GLN A 4 6.98 7.66 -12.96
N ASN A 5 7.66 7.15 -13.98
CA ASN A 5 9.00 6.59 -13.87
C ASN A 5 9.94 7.60 -13.18
N ALA A 6 10.74 7.17 -12.19
CA ALA A 6 11.69 8.04 -11.46
C ALA A 6 12.72 8.75 -12.38
N ARG A 7 12.86 8.30 -13.63
CA ARG A 7 13.64 8.98 -14.68
C ARG A 7 12.93 10.17 -15.35
N ARG A 8 11.64 10.39 -15.08
CA ARG A 8 10.77 11.40 -15.71
C ARG A 8 10.17 12.33 -14.67
N TRP A 9 11.04 12.94 -13.85
CA TRP A 9 10.59 13.80 -12.77
C TRP A 9 10.13 15.19 -13.24
N ALA A 10 10.68 15.68 -14.36
CA ALA A 10 10.38 17.02 -14.85
C ALA A 10 9.16 17.06 -15.79
N PRO A 11 8.21 18.00 -15.60
CA PRO A 11 7.05 18.16 -16.46
C PRO A 11 7.48 18.67 -17.85
N ARG A 12 7.22 17.87 -18.89
CA ARG A 12 7.43 18.30 -20.28
C ARG A 12 6.20 19.06 -20.77
N GLY A 13 6.42 20.28 -21.27
CA GLY A 13 5.37 21.09 -21.88
C GLY A 13 5.92 22.39 -22.46
N THR A 14 5.12 23.07 -23.28
CA THR A 14 5.45 24.38 -23.86
C THR A 14 5.76 25.44 -22.79
N ARG A 15 5.11 25.33 -21.62
CA ARG A 15 5.37 26.22 -20.46
C ARG A 15 6.82 26.18 -19.99
N ALA A 16 7.48 25.02 -20.03
CA ALA A 16 8.89 24.90 -19.64
C ALA A 16 9.80 25.74 -20.55
N TRP A 17 9.51 25.76 -21.85
CA TRP A 17 10.24 26.55 -22.83
C TRP A 17 9.96 28.04 -22.70
N LEU A 18 8.71 28.43 -22.42
CA LEU A 18 8.37 29.84 -22.15
C LEU A 18 9.08 30.37 -20.90
N VAL A 19 9.12 29.59 -19.82
CA VAL A 19 9.81 29.99 -18.60
C VAL A 19 11.32 29.98 -18.79
N ALA A 20 11.88 29.03 -19.56
CA ALA A 20 13.28 29.04 -19.94
C ALA A 20 13.66 30.32 -20.72
N ALA A 21 12.83 30.71 -21.69
CA ALA A 21 13.03 31.95 -22.45
C ALA A 21 12.90 33.19 -21.55
N ALA A 22 11.90 33.23 -20.66
CA ALA A 22 11.73 34.34 -19.71
C ALA A 22 12.90 34.43 -18.71
N ALA A 23 13.39 33.31 -18.19
CA ALA A 23 14.55 33.27 -17.30
C ALA A 23 15.82 33.77 -18.00
N LEU A 24 16.00 33.42 -19.28
CA LEU A 24 17.10 33.92 -20.10
C LEU A 24 17.00 35.45 -20.32
N ALA A 25 15.81 35.96 -20.62
CA ALA A 25 15.57 37.39 -20.78
C ALA A 25 15.85 38.15 -19.47
N VAL A 26 15.33 37.67 -18.34
CA VAL A 26 15.59 38.25 -17.02
C VAL A 26 17.07 38.21 -16.68
N ALA A 27 17.80 37.13 -17.01
CA ALA A 27 19.23 37.05 -16.78
C ALA A 27 20.00 38.10 -17.59
N CYS A 28 19.62 38.31 -18.86
CA CYS A 28 20.16 39.38 -19.69
C CYS A 28 19.89 40.76 -19.07
N ASP A 29 18.64 41.06 -18.70
CA ASP A 29 18.25 42.35 -18.14
C ASP A 29 19.02 42.65 -16.84
N VAL A 30 19.06 41.68 -15.93
CA VAL A 30 19.82 41.78 -14.68
C VAL A 30 21.30 42.02 -14.99
N ARG A 31 21.88 41.31 -15.97
CA ARG A 31 23.29 41.46 -16.32
C ARG A 31 23.60 42.80 -16.99
N MET A 32 22.70 43.33 -17.82
CA MET A 32 22.82 44.67 -18.41
C MET A 32 22.79 45.74 -17.31
N LEU A 33 21.91 45.60 -16.33
CA LEU A 33 21.83 46.52 -15.19
C LEU A 33 23.06 46.43 -14.28
N LEU A 34 23.65 45.24 -14.14
CA LEU A 34 24.87 45.00 -13.36
C LEU A 34 26.16 45.35 -14.11
N HIS A 35 26.10 45.52 -15.43
CA HIS A 35 27.24 45.89 -16.26
C HIS A 35 28.00 47.12 -15.78
N PRO A 36 27.36 48.25 -15.41
CA PRO A 36 28.05 49.41 -14.86
C PRO A 36 28.78 49.16 -13.52
N PHE A 37 28.40 48.14 -12.76
CA PHE A 37 28.97 47.88 -11.42
C PHE A 37 30.04 46.79 -11.40
N ILE A 38 29.92 45.75 -12.22
CA ILE A 38 30.79 44.56 -12.21
C ILE A 38 31.84 44.59 -13.32
N GLY A 39 31.68 45.45 -14.33
CA GLY A 39 32.58 45.49 -15.48
C GLY A 39 32.51 44.20 -16.32
N PRO A 40 33.61 43.84 -17.04
CA PRO A 40 33.66 42.66 -17.93
C PRO A 40 33.92 41.33 -17.20
N PHE A 41 33.96 41.33 -15.86
CA PHE A 41 34.28 40.12 -15.11
C PHE A 41 33.10 39.13 -15.08
N LEU A 42 33.41 37.86 -15.35
CA LEU A 42 32.53 36.69 -15.24
C LEU A 42 31.12 36.85 -15.90
N PRO A 43 31.04 37.04 -17.23
CA PRO A 43 29.77 37.28 -17.92
C PRO A 43 28.78 36.11 -17.83
N GLY A 44 29.26 34.87 -17.65
CA GLY A 44 28.44 33.67 -17.56
C GLY A 44 27.68 33.47 -16.23
N THR A 45 27.97 34.23 -15.16
CA THR A 45 27.41 33.95 -13.82
C THR A 45 25.89 34.07 -13.74
N ALA A 46 25.32 35.15 -14.30
CA ALA A 46 23.87 35.37 -14.33
C ALA A 46 23.14 34.24 -15.10
N PHE A 47 23.71 33.84 -16.24
CA PHE A 47 23.18 32.75 -17.06
C PHE A 47 23.28 31.39 -16.37
N CYS A 48 24.35 31.15 -15.59
CA CYS A 48 24.50 29.92 -14.80
C CYS A 48 23.41 29.83 -13.73
N ILE A 49 23.10 30.94 -13.03
CA ILE A 49 22.03 30.98 -12.03
C ILE A 49 20.68 30.72 -12.69
N ALA A 50 20.40 31.36 -13.83
CA ALA A 50 19.16 31.14 -14.57
C ALA A 50 19.02 29.68 -15.04
N ALA A 51 20.07 29.09 -15.61
CA ALA A 51 20.08 27.68 -16.01
C ALA A 51 19.87 26.74 -14.81
N SER A 52 20.45 27.06 -13.65
CA SER A 52 20.29 26.27 -12.41
C SER A 52 18.84 26.31 -11.88
N LEU A 53 18.19 27.47 -11.95
CA LEU A 53 16.79 27.62 -11.56
C LEU A 53 15.88 26.85 -12.53
N VAL A 54 16.11 26.99 -13.85
CA VAL A 54 15.35 26.27 -14.86
C VAL A 54 15.53 24.76 -14.71
N GLU A 55 16.75 24.29 -14.41
CA GLU A 55 17.02 22.89 -14.12
C GLU A 55 16.17 22.39 -12.96
N TYR A 56 16.16 23.11 -11.85
CA TYR A 56 15.47 22.70 -10.63
C TYR A 56 13.95 22.51 -10.82
N PHE A 57 13.32 23.30 -11.69
CA PHE A 57 11.86 23.27 -11.89
C PHE A 57 11.41 22.50 -13.15
N PHE A 58 12.15 22.60 -14.25
CA PHE A 58 11.73 22.14 -15.58
C PHE A 58 12.65 21.05 -16.17
N GLY A 59 13.76 20.75 -15.49
CA GLY A 59 14.67 19.65 -15.78
C GLY A 59 15.72 19.92 -16.86
N LEU A 60 16.44 18.85 -17.19
CA LEU A 60 17.70 18.86 -17.94
C LEU A 60 17.64 19.48 -19.35
N ALA A 61 16.58 19.22 -20.11
CA ALA A 61 16.50 19.68 -21.49
C ALA A 61 16.40 21.22 -21.61
N PRO A 62 15.44 21.90 -20.94
CA PRO A 62 15.37 23.36 -21.00
C PRO A 62 16.57 24.05 -20.33
N ALA A 63 17.16 23.47 -19.29
CA ALA A 63 18.36 24.06 -18.67
C ALA A 63 19.58 24.03 -19.59
N LEU A 64 19.81 22.92 -20.31
CA LEU A 64 20.87 22.87 -21.32
C LEU A 64 20.64 23.86 -22.46
N ALA A 65 19.39 24.07 -22.87
CA ALA A 65 19.06 25.08 -23.87
C ALA A 65 19.39 26.50 -23.36
N VAL A 66 19.03 26.83 -22.12
CA VAL A 66 19.38 28.12 -21.49
C VAL A 66 20.89 28.28 -21.35
N MET A 67 21.61 27.22 -21.02
CA MET A 67 23.08 27.24 -20.95
C MET A 67 23.70 27.53 -22.33
N LEU A 68 23.27 26.82 -23.38
CA LEU A 68 23.82 27.00 -24.73
C LEU A 68 23.48 28.39 -25.31
N LEU A 69 22.23 28.83 -25.16
CA LEU A 69 21.80 30.16 -25.60
C LEU A 69 22.47 31.25 -24.77
N GLY A 70 22.56 31.05 -23.46
CA GLY A 70 23.23 31.95 -22.53
C GLY A 70 24.72 32.10 -22.83
N LEU A 71 25.40 31.03 -23.24
CA LEU A 71 26.79 31.08 -23.70
C LEU A 71 26.94 31.94 -24.96
N GLY A 72 26.09 31.73 -25.97
CA GLY A 72 26.13 32.51 -27.21
C GLY A 72 25.80 33.99 -26.98
N ILE A 73 24.83 34.28 -26.12
CA ILE A 73 24.48 35.66 -25.74
C ILE A 73 25.60 36.29 -24.89
N ALA A 74 26.18 35.53 -23.97
CA ALA A 74 27.28 35.99 -23.13
C ALA A 74 28.51 36.38 -23.97
N ASP A 75 28.86 35.54 -24.94
CA ASP A 75 29.94 35.77 -25.89
C ASP A 75 29.66 37.02 -26.76
N TYR A 76 28.46 37.11 -27.35
CA TYR A 76 28.10 38.19 -28.27
C TYR A 76 27.93 39.58 -27.62
N LEU A 77 27.35 39.65 -26.41
CA LEU A 77 27.08 40.94 -25.74
C LEU A 77 28.22 41.41 -24.82
N PHE A 78 28.97 40.49 -24.21
CA PHE A 78 29.83 40.84 -23.06
C PHE A 78 31.32 40.57 -23.27
N VAL A 79 31.72 39.89 -24.36
CA VAL A 79 33.15 39.65 -24.66
C VAL A 79 33.61 40.54 -25.83
N PRO A 80 34.76 41.23 -25.71
CA PRO A 80 35.29 42.05 -26.80
C PRO A 80 35.88 41.19 -27.94
N PRO A 81 35.62 41.51 -29.22
CA PRO A 81 34.93 42.71 -29.72
C PRO A 81 33.40 42.59 -29.68
N TYR A 82 32.76 43.55 -29.02
CA TYR A 82 31.30 43.58 -28.89
C TYR A 82 30.62 43.62 -30.26
N ALA A 83 29.60 42.77 -30.45
CA ALA A 83 28.82 42.68 -31.69
C ALA A 83 29.60 42.27 -32.95
N ALA A 84 30.84 41.78 -32.84
CA ALA A 84 31.64 41.28 -33.96
C ALA A 84 32.34 39.96 -33.61
N ILE A 85 32.12 38.90 -34.40
CA ILE A 85 32.85 37.63 -34.25
C ILE A 85 34.17 37.77 -35.01
N THR A 86 35.17 38.38 -34.40
CA THR A 86 36.52 38.53 -34.98
C THR A 86 37.59 38.19 -33.96
N VAL A 87 38.68 37.55 -34.42
CA VAL A 87 39.89 37.15 -33.67
C VAL A 87 39.64 36.60 -32.26
N PHE A 88 39.73 35.28 -32.12
CA PHE A 88 39.65 34.59 -30.83
C PHE A 88 40.65 35.15 -29.82
N ASN A 89 40.14 35.76 -28.76
CA ASN A 89 40.90 36.23 -27.62
C ASN A 89 40.96 35.17 -26.52
N GLN A 90 41.93 35.32 -25.60
CA GLN A 90 42.05 34.43 -24.45
C GLN A 90 40.79 34.46 -23.55
N ALA A 91 40.08 35.60 -23.51
CA ALA A 91 38.84 35.75 -22.75
C ALA A 91 37.71 34.85 -23.30
N ASP A 92 37.58 34.75 -24.62
CA ASP A 92 36.59 33.92 -25.31
C ASP A 92 36.81 32.44 -24.97
N VAL A 93 38.06 31.99 -25.02
CA VAL A 93 38.44 30.60 -24.69
C VAL A 93 38.16 30.29 -23.22
N VAL A 94 38.50 31.21 -22.32
CA VAL A 94 38.21 31.04 -20.88
C VAL A 94 36.71 30.98 -20.64
N LEU A 95 35.90 31.83 -21.27
CA LEU A 95 34.46 31.79 -21.14
C LEU A 95 33.88 30.48 -21.71
N LEU A 96 34.30 30.12 -22.92
CA LEU A 96 33.85 28.92 -23.64
C LEU A 96 34.12 27.62 -22.87
N ILE A 97 35.18 27.57 -22.05
CA ILE A 97 35.52 26.39 -21.25
C ILE A 97 34.95 26.49 -19.84
N SER A 98 35.20 27.59 -19.13
CA SER A 98 34.87 27.72 -17.71
C SER A 98 33.37 27.77 -17.45
N TYR A 99 32.62 28.51 -18.27
CA TYR A 99 31.18 28.67 -18.10
C TYR A 99 30.40 27.35 -18.25
N PRO A 100 30.52 26.60 -19.36
CA PRO A 100 29.78 25.35 -19.49
C PRO A 100 30.29 24.30 -18.51
N LEU A 101 31.57 24.30 -18.15
CA LEU A 101 32.10 23.36 -17.16
C LEU A 101 31.44 23.57 -15.79
N VAL A 102 31.38 24.81 -15.31
CA VAL A 102 30.72 25.15 -14.03
C VAL A 102 29.21 24.91 -14.11
N THR A 103 28.56 25.38 -15.18
CA THR A 103 27.10 25.27 -15.33
C THR A 103 26.68 23.80 -15.45
N LEU A 104 27.41 22.99 -16.20
CA LEU A 104 27.16 21.55 -16.34
C LEU A 104 27.39 20.81 -15.02
N LEU A 105 28.43 21.16 -14.25
CA LEU A 105 28.65 20.60 -12.92
C LEU A 105 27.44 20.85 -12.01
N VAL A 106 26.93 22.10 -12.00
CA VAL A 106 25.77 22.49 -11.20
C VAL A 106 24.50 21.77 -11.68
N ILE A 107 24.24 21.75 -13.00
CA ILE A 107 23.10 21.03 -13.59
C ILE A 107 23.14 19.55 -13.20
N VAL A 108 24.30 18.89 -13.34
CA VAL A 108 24.46 17.48 -12.97
C VAL A 108 24.23 17.25 -11.48
N LEU A 109 24.71 18.14 -10.61
CA LEU A 109 24.51 18.05 -9.18
C LEU A 109 23.03 18.20 -8.79
N ILE A 110 22.35 19.19 -9.37
CA ILE A 110 20.91 19.41 -9.17
C ILE A 110 20.11 18.22 -9.69
N GLU A 111 20.42 17.71 -10.88
CA GLU A 111 19.73 16.55 -11.47
C GLU A 111 19.92 15.30 -10.60
N ARG A 112 21.14 15.08 -10.06
CA ARG A 112 21.42 13.98 -9.13
C ARG A 112 20.62 14.11 -7.83
N LEU A 113 20.61 15.31 -7.24
CA LEU A 113 19.87 15.61 -6.02
C LEU A 113 18.36 15.44 -6.24
N ARG A 114 17.83 15.94 -7.35
CA ARG A 114 16.40 15.88 -7.62
C ARG A 114 15.96 14.45 -7.90
N ARG A 115 16.75 13.69 -8.65
CA ARG A 115 16.50 12.24 -8.84
C ARG A 115 16.54 11.45 -7.54
N SER A 116 17.41 11.80 -6.59
CA SER A 116 17.44 11.10 -5.30
C SER A 116 16.22 11.45 -4.43
N GLN A 117 15.82 12.73 -4.40
CA GLN A 117 14.62 13.19 -3.70
C GLN A 117 13.35 12.50 -4.21
N PHE A 118 13.12 12.50 -5.54
CA PHE A 118 11.95 11.83 -6.11
C PHE A 118 11.93 10.33 -5.86
N ARG A 119 13.09 9.66 -5.81
CA ARG A 119 13.16 8.24 -5.44
C ARG A 119 12.77 8.02 -3.99
N ALA A 120 13.24 8.88 -3.08
CA ALA A 120 12.89 8.80 -1.67
C ALA A 120 11.39 9.05 -1.45
N GLU A 121 10.82 10.06 -2.09
CA GLU A 121 9.37 10.35 -2.05
C GLU A 121 8.54 9.18 -2.59
N LEU A 122 8.97 8.57 -3.69
CA LEU A 122 8.27 7.42 -4.25
C LEU A 122 8.30 6.24 -3.28
N ILE A 123 9.47 5.92 -2.70
CA ILE A 123 9.59 4.84 -1.71
C ILE A 123 8.73 5.14 -0.48
N ALA A 124 8.72 6.39 0.01
CA ALA A 124 7.88 6.80 1.13
C ALA A 124 6.38 6.63 0.83
N SER A 125 5.92 7.06 -0.36
CA SER A 125 4.51 6.90 -0.77
C SER A 125 4.09 5.43 -0.89
N VAL A 126 4.98 4.56 -1.38
CA VAL A 126 4.75 3.12 -1.46
C VAL A 126 4.74 2.49 -0.07
N ALA A 127 5.65 2.90 0.82
CA ALA A 127 5.68 2.44 2.20
C ALA A 127 4.39 2.83 2.95
N GLN A 128 3.91 4.06 2.77
CA GLN A 128 2.65 4.52 3.35
C GLN A 128 1.45 3.70 2.85
N SER A 129 1.36 3.47 1.54
CA SER A 129 0.28 2.65 0.95
C SER A 129 0.30 1.21 1.48
N ARG A 130 1.49 0.62 1.64
CA ARG A 130 1.64 -0.72 2.23
C ARG A 130 1.26 -0.74 3.70
N TYR A 131 1.62 0.29 4.46
CA TYR A 131 1.29 0.40 5.86
C TYR A 131 -0.22 0.49 6.09
N GLU A 132 -0.93 1.31 5.30
CA GLU A 132 -2.39 1.38 5.36
C GLU A 132 -3.06 0.04 5.03
N MET A 133 -2.54 -0.70 4.05
CA MET A 133 -3.05 -2.03 3.72
C MET A 133 -2.85 -3.02 4.88
N LEU A 134 -1.67 -3.02 5.52
CA LEU A 134 -1.39 -3.86 6.68
C LEU A 134 -2.33 -3.53 7.84
N LEU A 135 -2.54 -2.24 8.14
CA LEU A 135 -3.48 -1.82 9.18
C LEU A 135 -4.92 -2.27 8.91
N ARG A 136 -5.38 -2.18 7.67
CA ARG A 136 -6.73 -2.66 7.30
C ARG A 136 -6.89 -4.14 7.54
N HIS A 137 -5.91 -4.92 7.07
CA HIS A 137 -5.93 -6.38 7.22
C HIS A 137 -5.78 -6.82 8.69
N ASP A 138 -4.97 -6.13 9.50
CA ASP A 138 -4.89 -6.41 10.93
C ASP A 138 -6.20 -6.07 11.65
N ASN A 139 -6.88 -4.97 11.27
CA ASN A 139 -8.18 -4.62 11.82
C ASN A 139 -9.25 -5.68 11.45
N GLU A 140 -9.28 -6.13 10.20
CA GLU A 140 -10.17 -7.23 9.77
C GLU A 140 -9.92 -8.52 10.58
N ARG A 141 -8.65 -8.88 10.80
CA ARG A 141 -8.29 -10.02 11.64
C ARG A 141 -8.73 -9.86 13.09
N MET A 142 -8.60 -8.66 13.65
CA MET A 142 -9.06 -8.37 15.01
C MET A 142 -10.58 -8.48 15.12
N LEU A 143 -11.33 -7.97 14.14
CA LEU A 143 -12.79 -8.08 14.11
C LEU A 143 -13.24 -9.54 13.98
N ALA A 144 -12.61 -10.32 13.10
CA ALA A 144 -12.91 -11.75 12.96
C ALA A 144 -12.62 -12.54 14.25
N ARG A 145 -11.51 -12.24 14.94
CA ARG A 145 -11.19 -12.86 16.25
C ARG A 145 -12.21 -12.50 17.31
N ARG A 146 -12.63 -11.23 17.39
CA ARG A 146 -13.66 -10.78 18.36
C ARG A 146 -14.99 -11.51 18.13
N ALA A 147 -15.41 -11.67 16.89
CA ALA A 147 -16.64 -12.40 16.57
C ALA A 147 -16.55 -13.87 17.04
N ILE A 148 -15.41 -14.53 16.88
CA ILE A 148 -15.21 -15.92 17.36
C ILE A 148 -15.19 -15.97 18.90
N ASP A 149 -14.53 -15.03 19.56
CA ASP A 149 -14.47 -14.99 21.03
C ASP A 149 -15.85 -14.75 21.64
N GLU A 150 -16.65 -13.86 21.05
CA GLU A 150 -18.03 -13.60 21.46
C GLU A 150 -18.91 -14.85 21.28
N THR A 151 -18.79 -15.57 20.17
CA THR A 151 -19.58 -16.80 19.96
C THR A 151 -19.19 -17.89 20.93
N HIS A 152 -17.90 -18.06 21.22
CA HIS A 152 -17.42 -19.01 22.21
C HIS A 152 -17.95 -18.67 23.63
N ARG A 153 -17.98 -17.38 23.99
CA ARG A 153 -18.58 -16.92 25.25
C ARG A 153 -20.08 -17.21 25.32
N LEU A 154 -20.84 -16.91 24.25
CA LEU A 154 -22.28 -17.18 24.20
C LEU A 154 -22.59 -18.68 24.26
N LEU A 155 -21.85 -19.51 23.55
CA LEU A 155 -21.99 -20.97 23.60
C LEU A 155 -21.74 -21.50 25.01
N ARG A 156 -20.68 -21.04 25.69
CA ARG A 156 -20.40 -21.43 27.07
C ARG A 156 -21.52 -20.98 28.02
N HIS A 157 -22.08 -19.79 27.81
CA HIS A 157 -23.15 -19.27 28.66
C HIS A 157 -24.50 -19.98 28.45
N LEU A 158 -24.85 -20.31 27.20
CA LEU A 158 -26.05 -21.10 26.87
C LEU A 158 -25.94 -22.54 27.39
N SER A 159 -24.76 -23.14 27.28
CA SER A 159 -24.51 -24.47 27.79
C SER A 159 -24.75 -24.53 29.32
N HIS A 160 -24.27 -23.56 30.08
CA HIS A 160 -24.39 -23.62 31.54
C HIS A 160 -25.83 -23.50 32.09
N HIS A 161 -26.80 -23.02 31.30
CA HIS A 161 -28.15 -22.72 31.79
C HIS A 161 -29.24 -23.75 31.42
N HIS A 162 -29.04 -24.61 30.41
CA HIS A 162 -30.05 -25.59 30.00
C HIS A 162 -29.66 -27.03 30.43
N ARG A 163 -30.24 -27.57 31.52
CA ARG A 163 -29.91 -28.94 31.99
C ARG A 163 -30.36 -30.10 31.08
N THR A 164 -30.90 -29.83 29.90
CA THR A 164 -31.63 -30.79 29.05
C THR A 164 -30.94 -31.17 27.74
N PHE A 165 -29.80 -30.56 27.38
CA PHE A 165 -29.09 -30.86 26.14
C PHE A 165 -27.92 -31.85 26.36
N ILE A 166 -27.74 -32.76 25.41
CA ILE A 166 -26.72 -33.81 25.39
C ILE A 166 -25.46 -33.30 24.69
N PHE A 167 -25.62 -32.56 23.59
CA PHE A 167 -24.51 -32.19 22.72
C PHE A 167 -24.81 -31.00 21.79
N ILE A 168 -23.80 -30.16 21.50
CA ILE A 168 -23.87 -29.09 20.49
C ILE A 168 -22.81 -29.33 19.41
N GLN A 169 -23.26 -29.55 18.18
CA GLN A 169 -22.39 -29.66 17.01
C GLN A 169 -22.52 -28.41 16.16
N ALA A 170 -21.41 -27.70 15.94
CA ALA A 170 -21.36 -26.62 14.95
C ALA A 170 -21.43 -27.24 13.55
N LEU A 171 -22.44 -26.87 12.77
CA LEU A 171 -22.62 -27.30 11.39
C LEU A 171 -21.92 -26.27 10.49
N GLU A 172 -20.90 -26.69 9.76
CA GLU A 172 -20.31 -25.86 8.71
C GLU A 172 -21.39 -25.50 7.69
N ARG A 173 -21.42 -24.24 7.24
CA ARG A 173 -22.10 -23.90 5.99
C ARG A 173 -21.28 -24.54 4.86
N ASP A 174 -21.65 -25.75 4.46
CA ASP A 174 -21.07 -26.39 3.28
C ASP A 174 -21.36 -25.54 2.04
N ALA A 175 -20.32 -24.85 1.58
CA ALA A 175 -19.78 -24.98 0.24
C ALA A 175 -20.80 -25.35 -0.85
N LEU A 176 -21.58 -24.38 -1.31
CA LEU A 176 -22.24 -24.46 -2.62
C LEU A 176 -21.98 -23.19 -3.44
N GLN A 177 -20.71 -22.96 -3.79
CA GLN A 177 -20.36 -22.19 -4.99
C GLN A 177 -19.24 -22.95 -5.73
N PRO A 178 -19.54 -23.57 -6.88
CA PRO A 178 -18.51 -24.14 -7.74
C PRO A 178 -17.95 -23.06 -8.68
N ALA A 179 -16.60 -22.96 -8.72
CA ALA A 179 -15.76 -22.22 -9.68
C ALA A 179 -15.92 -20.68 -9.62
N ASP A 180 -14.88 -19.85 -9.69
CA ASP A 180 -13.55 -19.97 -10.26
C ASP A 180 -12.61 -18.97 -9.55
N ASP A 181 -11.31 -19.23 -9.70
CA ASP A 181 -10.21 -18.28 -9.68
C ASP A 181 -9.59 -17.76 -8.37
N LEU A 182 -8.30 -18.16 -8.25
CA LEU A 182 -7.15 -17.42 -7.71
C LEU A 182 -6.98 -17.27 -6.18
N LYS A 183 -5.96 -18.05 -5.73
CA LYS A 183 -4.99 -17.77 -4.66
C LYS A 183 -5.45 -18.08 -3.23
N GLN A 184 -5.01 -19.27 -2.79
CA GLN A 184 -4.34 -19.52 -1.51
C GLN A 184 -4.09 -18.25 -0.69
N HIS A 185 -4.76 -18.10 0.45
CA HIS A 185 -4.23 -17.67 1.76
C HIS A 185 -5.36 -17.39 2.79
N SER A 186 -6.34 -18.30 2.92
CA SER A 186 -7.17 -18.39 4.14
C SER A 186 -6.84 -19.68 4.88
N VAL A 187 -5.65 -19.74 5.49
CA VAL A 187 -5.35 -20.74 6.51
C VAL A 187 -6.05 -20.31 7.80
N LEU A 188 -7.38 -20.40 7.81
CA LEU A 188 -8.09 -20.67 9.06
C LEU A 188 -8.00 -22.18 9.26
N PRO A 189 -7.53 -22.68 10.41
CA PRO A 189 -7.56 -24.10 10.69
C PRO A 189 -9.01 -24.57 10.56
N ARG A 190 -9.25 -25.60 9.73
CA ARG A 190 -10.49 -26.37 9.78
C ARG A 190 -10.71 -26.76 11.23
N LEU A 191 -11.73 -26.20 11.89
CA LEU A 191 -12.11 -26.63 13.23
C LEU A 191 -12.70 -28.04 13.06
N PRO A 192 -12.04 -29.10 13.56
CA PRO A 192 -12.50 -30.45 13.34
C PRO A 192 -13.80 -30.66 14.08
N ASN A 193 -14.93 -30.60 13.36
CA ASN A 193 -16.28 -30.99 13.80
C ASN A 193 -16.43 -30.82 15.32
N GLU A 194 -16.24 -29.58 15.80
CA GLU A 194 -15.83 -29.35 17.18
C GLU A 194 -17.03 -29.63 18.08
N ILE A 195 -16.97 -30.84 18.60
CA ILE A 195 -17.96 -31.42 19.44
C ILE A 195 -17.77 -30.68 20.81
N ALA A 196 -18.75 -29.82 21.18
CA ALA A 196 -18.92 -29.31 22.55
C ALA A 196 -19.85 -30.22 23.44
N PRO A 197 -19.30 -30.96 24.43
CA PRO A 197 -20.06 -31.86 25.29
C PRO A 197 -20.99 -31.13 26.26
N GLY A 198 -22.24 -31.57 26.33
CA GLY A 198 -23.22 -31.11 27.30
C GLY A 198 -23.17 -31.89 28.63
N PRO A 199 -23.94 -31.47 29.64
CA PRO A 199 -23.90 -32.05 30.99
C PRO A 199 -24.29 -33.53 31.05
N ARG A 200 -25.08 -34.03 30.08
CA ARG A 200 -25.46 -35.44 29.97
C ARG A 200 -24.65 -36.24 28.94
N PHE A 201 -23.58 -35.67 28.40
CA PHE A 201 -22.70 -36.37 27.47
C PHE A 201 -22.05 -37.61 28.09
N ALA A 202 -21.71 -37.55 29.38
CA ALA A 202 -21.12 -38.67 30.12
C ALA A 202 -22.11 -39.85 30.33
N ASP A 203 -23.41 -39.58 30.25
CA ASP A 203 -24.45 -40.59 30.44
C ASP A 203 -24.77 -41.35 29.13
N VAL A 204 -24.24 -40.92 27.99
CA VAL A 204 -24.53 -41.52 26.68
C VAL A 204 -23.54 -42.64 26.35
N ASP A 205 -24.04 -43.69 25.70
CA ASP A 205 -23.21 -44.78 25.19
C ASP A 205 -22.19 -44.29 24.10
N PRO A 206 -20.90 -44.68 24.19
CA PRO A 206 -19.86 -44.20 23.28
C PRO A 206 -20.10 -44.56 21.80
N ASP A 207 -20.78 -45.67 21.50
CA ASP A 207 -21.10 -46.06 20.12
C ASP A 207 -22.16 -45.15 19.51
N ASP A 208 -23.14 -44.73 20.33
CA ASP A 208 -24.19 -43.81 19.90
C ASP A 208 -23.62 -42.41 19.68
N ILE A 209 -22.62 -41.98 20.48
CA ILE A 209 -21.87 -40.72 20.27
C ILE A 209 -21.15 -40.73 18.91
N GLN A 210 -20.44 -41.80 18.56
CA GLN A 210 -19.73 -41.90 17.28
C GLN A 210 -20.70 -41.91 16.09
N ARG A 211 -21.85 -42.57 16.22
CA ARG A 211 -22.89 -42.63 15.19
C ARG A 211 -23.51 -41.25 14.96
N LEU A 212 -23.86 -40.56 16.04
CA LEU A 212 -24.47 -39.24 15.98
C LEU A 212 -23.49 -38.18 15.47
N GLY A 213 -22.21 -38.22 15.87
CA GLY A 213 -21.20 -37.28 15.38
C GLY A 213 -20.94 -37.35 13.86
N LYS A 214 -21.19 -38.51 13.23
CA LYS A 214 -21.02 -38.71 11.77
C LYS A 214 -22.24 -38.38 10.93
N ALA A 215 -23.45 -38.46 11.48
CA ALA A 215 -24.69 -38.41 10.69
C ALA A 215 -25.87 -37.75 11.43
N LEU A 216 -25.62 -36.65 12.15
CA LEU A 216 -26.67 -35.91 12.85
C LEU A 216 -27.59 -35.17 11.86
N ARG A 217 -28.89 -35.38 11.98
CA ARG A 217 -29.92 -34.66 11.21
C ARG A 217 -30.99 -34.06 12.13
N PRO A 218 -31.68 -32.99 11.72
CA PRO A 218 -32.82 -32.47 12.47
C PRO A 218 -33.91 -33.55 12.58
N GLY A 219 -34.47 -33.76 13.77
CA GLY A 219 -35.49 -34.78 14.02
C GLY A 219 -35.29 -35.58 15.30
N THR A 220 -36.11 -36.62 15.51
CA THR A 220 -36.01 -37.51 16.67
C THR A 220 -34.98 -38.61 16.46
N HIS A 221 -34.11 -38.81 17.46
CA HIS A 221 -33.07 -39.83 17.50
C HIS A 221 -33.19 -40.61 18.80
N ARG A 222 -33.02 -41.94 18.74
CA ARG A 222 -33.04 -42.78 19.93
C ARG A 222 -31.62 -43.02 20.40
N VAL A 223 -31.34 -42.71 21.65
CA VAL A 223 -30.00 -42.77 22.23
C VAL A 223 -30.04 -43.59 23.51
N ARG A 224 -29.03 -44.43 23.74
CA ARG A 224 -28.88 -45.17 24.99
C ARG A 224 -28.26 -44.27 26.05
N LEU A 225 -29.03 -44.02 27.11
CA LEU A 225 -28.59 -43.28 28.30
C LEU A 225 -28.40 -44.25 29.46
N LYS A 226 -27.25 -44.19 30.12
CA LYS A 226 -26.98 -44.86 31.38
C LYS A 226 -27.78 -44.16 32.48
N THR A 227 -28.67 -44.91 33.11
CA THR A 227 -29.36 -44.45 34.31
C THR A 227 -28.45 -44.72 35.52
N GLY A 228 -28.57 -43.98 36.62
CA GLY A 228 -27.71 -44.12 37.81
C GLY A 228 -27.64 -45.52 38.45
N ASP A 229 -28.44 -46.48 37.96
CA ASP A 229 -28.51 -47.88 38.33
C ASP A 229 -27.69 -48.82 37.40
N GLY A 230 -26.87 -48.27 36.51
CA GLY A 230 -26.00 -49.03 35.58
C GLY A 230 -26.70 -49.61 34.35
N ALA A 231 -28.03 -49.58 34.28
CA ALA A 231 -28.80 -50.01 33.13
C ALA A 231 -28.89 -48.93 32.04
N SER A 232 -28.60 -49.32 30.79
CA SER A 232 -28.75 -48.47 29.60
C SER A 232 -30.21 -48.45 29.13
N LYS A 233 -30.87 -47.29 29.19
CA LYS A 233 -32.25 -47.09 28.72
C LYS A 233 -32.28 -46.34 27.39
N LEU A 234 -33.01 -46.89 26.42
CA LEU A 234 -33.31 -46.21 25.16
C LEU A 234 -34.23 -45.03 25.43
N THR A 235 -33.73 -43.83 25.20
CA THR A 235 -34.46 -42.58 25.41
C THR A 235 -34.57 -41.83 24.09
N GLU A 236 -35.75 -41.28 23.82
CA GLU A 236 -35.98 -40.46 22.64
C GLU A 236 -35.39 -39.07 22.86
N CYS A 237 -34.56 -38.63 21.92
CA CYS A 237 -33.89 -37.34 21.93
C CYS A 237 -34.33 -36.56 20.71
N VAL A 238 -34.54 -35.26 20.84
CA VAL A 238 -34.92 -34.35 19.75
C VAL A 238 -33.69 -33.56 19.34
N CYS A 239 -33.37 -33.58 18.05
CA CYS A 239 -32.31 -32.77 17.46
C CYS A 239 -32.92 -31.54 16.77
N GLU A 240 -32.58 -30.35 17.26
CA GLU A 240 -33.05 -29.08 16.71
C GLU A 240 -31.90 -28.31 16.05
N ARG A 241 -32.19 -27.65 14.93
CA ARG A 241 -31.24 -26.78 14.23
C ARG A 241 -31.47 -25.34 14.65
N PHE A 242 -30.45 -24.69 15.20
CA PHE A 242 -30.43 -23.28 15.52
C PHE A 242 -29.56 -22.52 14.54
N THR A 243 -30.15 -21.58 13.81
CA THR A 243 -29.43 -20.69 12.90
C THR A 243 -29.09 -19.41 13.66
N THR A 244 -27.81 -19.11 13.83
CA THR A 244 -27.38 -17.82 14.41
C THR A 244 -26.51 -17.07 13.39
N HIS A 245 -26.17 -15.81 13.69
CA HIS A 245 -25.22 -15.04 12.88
C HIS A 245 -23.84 -15.71 12.76
N ALA A 246 -23.50 -16.63 13.67
CA ALA A 246 -22.23 -17.34 13.72
C ALA A 246 -22.20 -18.65 12.92
N GLY A 247 -23.36 -19.17 12.52
CA GLY A 247 -23.48 -20.48 11.87
C GLY A 247 -24.75 -21.24 12.26
N ASP A 248 -24.93 -22.40 11.64
CA ASP A 248 -25.97 -23.35 11.99
C ASP A 248 -25.43 -24.30 13.06
N PHE A 249 -26.20 -24.52 14.12
CA PHE A 249 -25.84 -25.42 15.21
C PHE A 249 -26.90 -26.50 15.33
N LEU A 250 -26.48 -27.76 15.52
CA LEU A 250 -27.39 -28.86 15.85
C LEU A 250 -27.28 -29.13 17.35
N VAL A 251 -28.42 -29.05 18.03
CA VAL A 251 -28.54 -29.28 19.47
C VAL A 251 -29.39 -30.51 19.70
N LEU A 252 -28.82 -31.53 20.32
CA LEU A 252 -29.54 -32.74 20.71
C LEU A 252 -30.01 -32.61 22.16
N ARG A 253 -31.33 -32.63 22.40
CA ARG A 253 -31.97 -32.59 23.73
C ARG A 253 -32.71 -33.88 24.05
N ILE A 254 -32.86 -34.20 25.32
CA ILE A 254 -33.69 -35.35 25.74
C ILE A 254 -35.17 -34.94 25.57
N GLY A 255 -35.95 -35.77 24.87
CA GLY A 255 -37.39 -35.62 24.77
C GLY A 255 -38.02 -35.88 26.14
N ALA A 256 -38.91 -34.97 26.56
CA ALA A 256 -39.69 -35.15 27.79
C ALA A 256 -40.63 -36.35 27.68
#